data_AF-A0A9D6HWN4-F1
#
_entry.id   AF-A0A9D6HWN4-F1
#
_cell.length_a   1.000
_cell.length_b   1.000
_cell.length_c   1.000
_cell.angle_alpha   90.00
_cell.angle_beta   90.00
_cell.angle_gamma   90.00
#
_symmetry.space_group_name_H-M   'P 1'
#
loop_
_entity.id
_entity.type
_entity.pdbx_description
1 polymer ?
#
loop_
_entity_poly.entity_id
_entity_poly.type
_entity_poly.pdbx_seq_one_letter_code
_entity_poly.pdbx_strand_id
1 'polypeptide(L)'
;MLEDIRESSVSPIQFDQIAERCSISQNHISACLGDLEKNLKQTETSKEKPHSKEPQEQDYCKFVRSYLHDLSETLRDLENLAGSRDAEPANTPALLLVGMQGTGKTHLFCDIAKHRVAEGYPTVLLLGQQFSNAEPWSQIILLSGLSADREQFLGALEAAAQATGVRALILIDALN
;
A
#
# COMPACT_ATOMS: atom_id res chain seq x y z
N MET A 1 16.54 11.93 7.88
CA MET A 1 16.73 11.01 9.05
C MET A 1 16.57 9.53 8.69
N LEU A 2 15.93 9.17 7.56
CA LEU A 2 15.83 7.79 7.06
C LEU A 2 16.68 7.55 5.79
N GLU A 3 17.55 8.48 5.43
CA GLU A 3 18.29 8.49 4.15
C GLU A 3 19.36 7.40 4.05
N ASP A 4 19.76 6.78 5.17
CA ASP A 4 20.83 5.77 5.25
C ASP A 4 20.32 4.31 5.35
N ILE A 5 19.02 4.06 5.15
CA ILE A 5 18.47 2.70 5.18
C ILE A 5 18.88 1.97 3.90
N ARG A 6 19.76 0.97 4.05
CA ARG A 6 20.24 0.14 2.93
C ARG A 6 19.08 -0.58 2.24
N GLU A 7 19.21 -0.70 0.92
CA GLU A 7 18.25 -1.34 0.03
C GLU A 7 17.89 -2.76 0.49
N SER A 8 16.59 -3.06 0.43
CA SER A 8 16.01 -4.39 0.63
C SER A 8 16.58 -5.40 -0.38
N SER A 9 16.66 -6.68 0.00
CA SER A 9 17.01 -7.78 -0.93
C SER A 9 15.96 -8.01 -2.02
N VAL A 10 14.77 -7.41 -1.86
CA VAL A 10 13.68 -7.40 -2.84
C VAL A 10 13.83 -6.19 -3.75
N SER A 11 13.72 -6.42 -5.07
CA SER A 11 13.72 -5.35 -6.06
C SER A 11 12.68 -4.28 -5.72
N PRO A 12 13.04 -2.99 -5.75
CA PRO A 12 12.11 -1.92 -5.40
C PRO A 12 10.92 -1.90 -6.37
N ILE A 13 9.74 -1.63 -5.82
CA ILE A 13 8.53 -1.38 -6.60
C ILE A 13 8.71 -0.07 -7.35
N GLN A 14 8.56 -0.11 -8.67
CA GLN A 14 8.69 1.05 -9.55
C GLN A 14 7.42 1.89 -9.53
N PHE A 15 7.12 2.54 -8.41
CA PHE A 15 5.90 3.33 -8.22
C PHE A 15 5.74 4.44 -9.28
N ASP A 16 6.82 5.08 -9.70
CA ASP A 16 6.80 6.07 -10.79
C ASP A 16 6.26 5.47 -12.10
N GLN A 17 6.70 4.26 -12.46
CA GLN A 17 6.22 3.58 -13.67
C GLN A 17 4.76 3.12 -13.52
N ILE A 18 4.35 2.74 -12.31
CA ILE A 18 2.94 2.40 -12.02
C ILE A 18 2.07 3.65 -12.22
N ALA A 19 2.45 4.78 -11.63
CA ALA A 19 1.74 6.05 -11.78
C ALA A 19 1.67 6.49 -13.25
N GLU A 20 2.79 6.43 -13.98
CA GLU A 20 2.84 6.75 -15.42
C GLU A 20 1.86 5.87 -16.22
N ARG A 21 1.87 4.56 -16.00
CA ARG A 21 0.96 3.63 -16.69
C ARG A 21 -0.50 3.86 -16.32
N CYS A 22 -0.79 4.23 -15.08
CA CYS A 22 -2.15 4.59 -14.65
C CYS A 22 -2.63 5.86 -15.37
N SER A 23 -1.77 6.87 -15.48
CA SER A 23 -2.06 8.12 -16.20
C SER A 23 -2.31 7.88 -17.68
N ILE A 24 -1.45 7.10 -18.35
CA ILE A 24 -1.63 6.70 -19.76
C ILE A 24 -2.96 5.94 -19.95
N SER A 25 -3.27 5.00 -19.06
CA SER A 25 -4.51 4.21 -19.12
C SER A 25 -5.75 5.08 -18.93
N GLN A 26 -5.72 6.04 -18.02
CA GLN A 26 -6.81 7.01 -17.84
C GLN A 26 -7.05 7.87 -19.09
N ASN A 27 -5.99 8.30 -19.79
CA ASN A 27 -6.11 9.03 -21.04
C ASN A 27 -6.82 8.20 -22.12
N HIS A 28 -6.47 6.91 -22.23
CA HIS A 28 -7.15 5.99 -23.16
C HIS A 28 -8.62 5.75 -22.81
N ILE A 29 -8.94 5.61 -21.52
CA ILE A 29 -10.33 5.46 -21.06
C ILE A 29 -11.14 6.72 -21.37
N SER A 30 -10.59 7.90 -21.09
CA SER A 30 -11.23 9.18 -21.40
C SER A 30 -11.52 9.34 -22.89
N ALA A 31 -10.56 8.99 -23.76
CA ALA A 31 -10.76 8.98 -25.20
C ALA A 31 -11.87 7.99 -25.61
N CYS A 32 -11.86 6.77 -25.08
CA CYS A 32 -12.87 5.75 -25.37
C CYS A 32 -14.28 6.19 -24.93
N LEU A 33 -14.42 6.76 -23.73
CA LEU A 33 -15.68 7.32 -23.24
C LEU A 33 -16.18 8.46 -24.14
N GLY A 34 -15.28 9.36 -24.57
CA GLY A 34 -15.61 10.44 -25.49
C GLY A 34 -16.11 9.93 -26.85
N ASP A 35 -15.50 8.88 -27.38
CA ASP A 35 -15.93 8.27 -28.65
C ASP A 35 -17.26 7.52 -28.52
N LEU A 36 -17.48 6.82 -27.40
CA LEU A 36 -18.77 6.20 -27.08
C LEU A 36 -19.90 7.24 -27.00
N GLU A 37 -19.67 8.38 -26.32
CA GLU A 37 -20.65 9.45 -26.22
C GLU A 37 -20.97 10.10 -27.58
N LYS A 38 -19.96 10.34 -28.42
CA LYS A 38 -20.16 10.88 -29.77
C LYS A 38 -21.01 9.95 -30.63
N ASN A 39 -20.72 8.65 -30.61
CA ASN A 39 -21.46 7.64 -31.38
C ASN A 39 -22.93 7.52 -30.90
N LEU A 40 -23.17 7.62 -29.59
CA LEU A 40 -24.52 7.66 -29.03
C LEU A 40 -25.32 8.87 -29.51
N LYS A 41 -24.71 10.06 -29.52
CA LYS A 41 -25.36 11.30 -29.99
C LYS A 41 -25.65 11.29 -31.49
N GLN A 42 -24.70 10.82 -32.31
CA GLN A 42 -24.86 10.74 -33.77
C GLN A 42 -26.02 9.80 -34.17
N THR A 43 -26.14 8.66 -33.50
CA THR A 43 -27.24 7.71 -33.73
C THR A 43 -28.61 8.21 -33.23
N GLU A 44 -28.66 9.29 -32.45
CA GLU A 44 -29.91 9.95 -32.05
C GLU A 44 -30.34 11.03 -33.06
N THR A 45 -29.38 11.76 -33.64
CA THR A 45 -29.64 12.85 -34.61
C THR A 45 -29.94 12.37 -36.03
N SER A 46 -29.53 11.16 -36.43
CA SER A 46 -29.74 10.60 -37.78
C SER A 46 -31.07 9.85 -37.96
N LYS A 47 -32.04 9.97 -37.04
CA LYS A 47 -33.34 9.28 -37.13
C LYS A 47 -34.30 9.93 -38.15
N GLU A 48 -34.09 9.65 -39.44
CA GLU A 48 -35.21 9.46 -40.37
C GLU A 48 -35.59 7.97 -40.37
N LYS A 49 -36.80 7.68 -39.86
CA LYS A 49 -37.52 6.40 -39.69
C LYS A 49 -37.21 5.55 -38.42
N PRO A 50 -38.26 5.07 -37.72
CA PRO A 50 -38.13 4.32 -36.47
C PRO A 50 -37.95 2.82 -36.76
N HIS A 51 -36.72 2.38 -37.02
CA HIS A 51 -36.35 1.03 -36.59
C HIS A 51 -35.86 1.14 -35.15
N SER A 52 -36.58 0.49 -34.25
CA SER A 52 -36.24 0.31 -32.85
C SER A 52 -34.77 -0.10 -32.73
N LYS A 53 -33.93 0.73 -32.09
CA LYS A 53 -32.66 0.22 -31.54
C LYS A 53 -33.04 -0.97 -30.66
N GLU A 54 -32.45 -2.14 -30.90
CA GLU A 54 -32.72 -3.29 -30.05
C GLU A 54 -32.33 -2.92 -28.61
N PRO A 55 -33.20 -3.14 -27.61
CA PRO A 55 -32.93 -2.80 -26.21
C PRO A 55 -31.54 -3.27 -25.72
N GLN A 56 -31.06 -4.40 -26.28
CA GLN A 56 -29.75 -4.98 -26.00
C GLN A 56 -28.54 -4.07 -26.31
N GLU A 57 -28.55 -3.28 -27.39
CA GLU A 57 -27.38 -2.45 -27.75
C GLU A 57 -27.26 -1.21 -26.85
N GLN A 58 -28.38 -0.59 -26.49
CA GLN A 58 -28.40 0.57 -25.61
C GLN A 58 -28.02 0.18 -24.18
N ASP A 59 -28.49 -0.98 -23.73
CA ASP A 59 -28.09 -1.56 -22.45
C ASP A 59 -26.59 -1.91 -22.45
N TYR A 60 -26.08 -2.51 -23.52
CA TYR A 60 -24.65 -2.83 -23.66
C TYR A 60 -23.74 -1.60 -23.56
N CYS A 61 -24.05 -0.51 -24.28
CA CYS A 61 -23.28 0.74 -24.18
C CYS A 61 -23.28 1.32 -22.76
N LYS A 62 -24.41 1.23 -22.05
CA LYS A 62 -24.51 1.68 -20.66
C LYS A 62 -23.63 0.83 -19.73
N PHE A 63 -23.59 -0.49 -19.93
CA PHE A 63 -22.70 -1.39 -19.19
C PHE A 63 -21.23 -1.07 -19.45
N VAL A 64 -20.82 -0.98 -20.72
CA VAL A 64 -19.43 -0.64 -21.09
C VAL A 64 -19.00 0.67 -20.44
N ARG A 65 -19.87 1.69 -20.47
CA ARG A 65 -19.60 2.98 -19.81
C ARG A 65 -19.38 2.84 -18.31
N SER A 66 -20.18 2.02 -17.63
CA SER A 66 -20.03 1.74 -16.19
C SER A 66 -18.67 1.09 -15.90
N TYR A 67 -18.31 0.03 -16.62
CA TYR A 67 -17.03 -0.65 -16.42
C TYR A 67 -15.83 0.25 -16.68
N LEU A 68 -15.91 1.14 -17.69
CA LEU A 68 -14.86 2.12 -17.95
C LEU A 68 -14.75 3.17 -16.85
N HIS A 69 -15.86 3.58 -16.23
CA HIS A 69 -15.83 4.44 -15.05
C HIS A 69 -15.20 3.73 -13.85
N ASP A 70 -15.62 2.51 -13.54
CA ASP A 70 -15.08 1.73 -12.41
C ASP A 70 -13.57 1.49 -12.56
N LEU A 71 -13.13 1.19 -13.78
CA LEU A 71 -11.70 1.05 -14.10
C LEU A 71 -10.95 2.38 -13.95
N SER A 72 -11.54 3.49 -14.37
CA SER A 72 -10.96 4.83 -14.22
C SER A 72 -10.78 5.21 -12.75
N GLU A 73 -11.77 4.92 -11.91
CA GLU A 73 -11.68 5.13 -10.45
C GLU A 73 -10.57 4.27 -9.84
N THR A 74 -10.54 2.98 -10.17
CA THR A 74 -9.50 2.06 -9.69
C THR A 74 -8.09 2.51 -10.09
N LEU A 75 -7.91 2.97 -11.34
CA LEU A 75 -6.62 3.47 -11.83
C LEU A 75 -6.20 4.76 -11.14
N ARG A 76 -7.15 5.64 -10.83
CA ARG A 76 -6.89 6.86 -10.08
C ARG A 76 -6.47 6.55 -8.64
N ASP A 77 -7.13 5.61 -7.98
CA ASP A 77 -6.76 5.19 -6.64
C ASP A 77 -5.35 4.57 -6.61
N LEU A 78 -5.02 3.76 -7.62
CA LEU A 78 -3.69 3.20 -7.77
C LEU A 78 -2.62 4.26 -8.05
N GLU A 79 -2.92 5.24 -8.92
CA GLU A 79 -2.02 6.38 -9.20
C GLU A 79 -1.79 7.20 -7.92
N ASN A 80 -2.86 7.50 -7.18
CA ASN A 80 -2.78 8.22 -5.92
C ASN A 80 -1.93 7.47 -4.89
N LEU A 81 -2.14 6.16 -4.73
CA LEU A 81 -1.35 5.33 -3.83
C LEU A 81 0.12 5.32 -4.25
N ALA A 82 0.40 5.07 -5.53
CA ALA A 82 1.76 5.03 -6.06
C ALA A 82 2.50 6.37 -5.91
N GLY A 83 1.79 7.49 -6.01
CA GLY A 83 2.35 8.83 -5.78
C GLY A 83 2.36 9.29 -4.32
N SER A 84 1.78 8.51 -3.40
CA SER A 84 1.65 8.88 -1.99
C SER A 84 2.86 8.46 -1.16
N ARG A 85 3.02 9.11 0.01
CA ARG A 85 3.98 8.66 1.03
C ARG A 85 3.57 7.36 1.71
N ASP A 86 2.30 6.95 1.58
CA ASP A 86 1.79 5.73 2.20
C ASP A 86 2.36 4.47 1.55
N ALA A 87 2.80 4.57 0.29
CA ALA A 87 3.48 3.51 -0.45
C ALA A 87 4.99 3.42 -0.16
N GLU A 88 5.60 4.48 0.36
CA GLU A 88 7.05 4.55 0.63
C GLU A 88 7.55 3.40 1.53
N PRO A 89 6.82 2.99 2.60
CA PRO A 89 7.22 1.88 3.46
C PRO A 89 7.37 0.51 2.74
N ALA A 90 6.77 0.36 1.55
CA ALA A 90 6.92 -0.86 0.76
C ALA A 90 8.36 -1.03 0.28
N ASN A 91 8.98 0.05 -0.21
CA ASN A 91 10.38 0.05 -0.69
C ASN A 91 11.38 0.33 0.42
N THR A 92 11.05 1.26 1.31
CA THR A 92 11.87 1.62 2.47
C THR A 92 11.23 1.01 3.70
N PRO A 93 11.68 -0.15 4.22
CA PRO A 93 11.02 -0.89 5.29
C PRO A 93 11.15 -0.23 6.69
N ALA A 94 10.90 1.08 6.78
CA ALA A 94 10.92 1.85 8.00
C ALA A 94 9.86 2.96 7.94
N LEU A 95 9.29 3.27 9.10
CA LEU A 95 8.31 4.33 9.26
C LEU A 95 8.58 5.04 10.60
N LEU A 96 8.70 6.37 10.56
CA LEU A 96 8.79 7.19 11.77
C LEU A 96 7.45 7.86 12.03
N LEU A 97 6.78 7.47 13.12
CA LEU A 97 5.51 8.05 13.52
C LEU A 97 5.72 9.21 14.49
N VAL A 98 5.49 10.43 14.02
CA VAL A 98 5.59 11.66 14.83
C VAL A 98 4.20 12.23 15.09
N GLY A 99 3.99 12.76 16.30
CA GLY A 99 2.74 13.44 16.65
C GLY A 99 2.77 13.99 18.07
N MET A 100 1.85 14.87 18.41
CA MET A 100 1.75 15.46 19.76
C MET A 100 1.54 14.39 20.84
N GLN A 101 1.89 14.70 22.09
CA GLN A 101 1.56 13.83 23.21
C GLN A 101 0.04 13.63 23.31
N GLY A 102 -0.40 12.42 23.66
CA GLY A 102 -1.82 12.10 23.80
C GLY A 102 -2.56 11.79 22.50
N THR A 103 -1.91 11.82 21.32
CA THR A 103 -2.55 11.48 20.02
C THR A 103 -2.75 9.97 19.80
N GLY A 104 -2.47 9.14 20.79
CA GLY A 104 -2.70 7.69 20.70
C GLY A 104 -1.61 6.86 20.00
N LYS A 105 -0.38 7.38 19.77
CA LYS A 105 0.71 6.61 19.11
C LYS A 105 1.05 5.29 19.80
N THR A 106 1.27 5.31 21.12
CA THR A 106 1.49 4.10 21.92
C THR A 106 0.31 3.13 21.82
N HIS A 107 -0.93 3.65 21.83
CA HIS A 107 -2.12 2.81 21.68
C HIS A 107 -2.15 2.14 20.31
N LEU A 108 -1.85 2.89 19.24
CA LEU A 108 -1.74 2.39 17.87
C LEU A 108 -0.68 1.28 17.76
N PHE A 109 0.52 1.50 18.31
CA PHE A 109 1.60 0.49 18.27
C PHE A 109 1.18 -0.79 19.02
N CYS A 110 0.60 -0.65 20.21
CA CYS A 110 0.08 -1.77 20.98
C CYS A 110 -1.03 -2.53 20.24
N ASP A 111 -1.95 -1.83 19.59
CA ASP A 111 -3.07 -2.46 18.87
C ASP A 111 -2.59 -3.20 17.63
N ILE A 112 -1.68 -2.59 16.84
CA ILE A 112 -1.03 -3.24 15.71
C ILE A 112 -0.28 -4.49 16.16
N ALA A 113 0.51 -4.39 17.25
CA ALA A 113 1.25 -5.52 17.78
C ALA A 113 0.31 -6.66 18.21
N LYS A 114 -0.76 -6.33 18.95
CA LYS A 114 -1.76 -7.32 19.39
C LYS A 114 -2.42 -8.03 18.22
N HIS A 115 -2.87 -7.30 17.20
CA HIS A 115 -3.50 -7.89 16.02
C HIS A 115 -2.52 -8.81 15.28
N ARG A 116 -1.29 -8.35 15.05
CA ARG A 116 -0.30 -9.15 14.32
C ARG A 116 0.09 -10.42 15.08
N VAL A 117 0.29 -10.34 16.40
CA VAL A 117 0.60 -11.51 17.22
C VAL A 117 -0.57 -12.49 17.25
N ALA A 118 -1.82 -12.01 17.29
CA ALA A 118 -3.01 -12.86 17.23
C ALA A 118 -3.10 -13.65 15.91
N GLU A 119 -2.66 -13.06 14.79
CA GLU A 119 -2.56 -13.71 13.48
C GLU A 119 -1.29 -14.58 13.31
N GLY A 120 -0.44 -14.67 14.34
CA GLY A 120 0.82 -15.42 14.28
C GLY A 120 1.94 -14.73 13.47
N TYR A 121 1.80 -13.44 13.15
CA TYR A 121 2.79 -12.70 12.38
C TYR A 121 3.98 -12.27 13.25
N PRO A 122 5.23 -12.50 12.79
CA PRO A 122 6.43 -12.17 13.56
C PRO A 122 6.47 -10.67 13.86
N THR A 123 6.39 -10.34 15.15
CA THR A 123 6.26 -8.96 15.63
C THR A 123 6.97 -8.80 16.97
N VAL A 124 7.80 -7.78 17.08
CA VAL A 124 8.52 -7.40 18.31
C VAL A 124 8.11 -5.99 18.66
N LEU A 125 7.60 -5.76 19.87
CA LEU A 125 7.28 -4.44 20.40
C LEU A 125 8.21 -4.14 21.58
N LEU A 126 8.91 -3.01 21.49
CA LEU A 126 9.88 -2.54 22.49
C LEU A 126 9.48 -1.14 22.94
N LEU A 127 9.76 -0.82 24.20
CA LEU A 127 9.57 0.53 24.74
C LEU A 127 10.91 1.26 24.72
N GLY A 128 10.98 2.37 24.00
CA GLY A 128 12.17 3.21 23.83
C GLY A 128 12.76 3.68 25.16
N GLN A 129 11.92 3.86 26.19
CA GLN A 129 12.35 4.19 27.55
C GLN A 129 13.22 3.11 28.22
N GLN A 130 13.21 1.88 27.69
CA GLN A 130 14.07 0.79 28.17
C GLN A 130 15.47 0.84 27.53
N PHE A 131 15.67 1.67 26.51
CA PHE A 131 16.96 1.86 25.88
C PHE A 131 17.80 2.88 26.63
N SER A 132 19.11 2.67 26.54
CA SER A 132 20.17 3.54 27.03
C SER A 132 21.11 3.89 25.87
N ASN A 133 22.13 4.72 26.12
CA ASN A 133 23.16 5.08 25.13
C ASN A 133 24.13 3.94 24.76
N ALA A 134 23.75 2.68 24.96
CA ALA A 134 24.49 1.51 24.53
C ALA A 134 24.16 1.11 23.08
N GLU A 135 24.87 0.11 22.55
CA GLU A 135 24.63 -0.42 21.21
C GLU A 135 23.19 -0.96 21.09
N PRO A 136 22.37 -0.54 20.10
CA PRO A 136 20.94 -0.88 20.06
C PRO A 136 20.61 -2.37 19.92
N TRP A 137 21.35 -3.15 19.11
CA TRP A 137 21.03 -4.56 18.87
C TRP A 137 21.20 -5.42 20.13
N SER A 138 22.27 -5.17 20.89
CA SER A 138 22.49 -5.83 22.18
C SER A 138 21.33 -5.60 23.14
N GLN A 139 20.75 -4.39 23.14
CA GLN A 139 19.60 -4.05 23.97
C GLN A 139 18.30 -4.70 23.44
N ILE A 140 18.06 -4.69 22.13
CA ILE A 140 16.90 -5.36 21.50
C ILE A 140 16.86 -6.84 21.85
N ILE A 141 18.00 -7.53 21.73
CA ILE A 141 18.10 -8.97 22.02
C ILE A 141 17.87 -9.24 23.50
N LEU A 142 18.51 -8.45 24.37
CA LEU A 142 18.34 -8.54 25.82
C LEU A 142 16.87 -8.33 26.23
N LEU A 143 16.22 -7.28 25.70
CA LEU A 143 14.81 -6.96 25.98
C LEU A 143 13.85 -8.00 25.40
N SER A 144 14.24 -8.68 24.32
CA SER A 144 13.48 -9.81 23.77
C SER A 144 13.57 -11.07 24.64
N GLY A 145 14.45 -11.11 25.64
CA GLY A 145 14.66 -12.26 26.52
C GLY A 145 15.31 -13.46 25.83
N LEU A 146 15.92 -13.24 24.65
CA LEU A 146 16.54 -14.28 23.84
C LEU A 146 18.04 -14.34 24.10
N SER A 147 18.57 -15.56 24.18
CA SER A 147 20.02 -15.79 24.19
C SER A 147 20.48 -16.06 22.76
N ALA A 148 20.75 -14.99 22.02
CA ALA A 148 21.17 -15.03 20.63
C ALA A 148 22.17 -13.90 20.34
N ASP A 149 22.96 -14.03 19.27
CA ASP A 149 23.61 -12.87 18.66
C ASP A 149 22.65 -12.17 17.67
N ARG A 150 23.11 -11.05 17.09
CA ARG A 150 22.32 -10.24 16.15
C ARG A 150 21.93 -11.04 14.92
N GLU A 151 22.86 -11.81 14.37
CA GLU A 151 22.68 -12.59 13.15
C GLU A 151 21.66 -13.71 13.37
N GLN A 152 21.72 -14.39 14.52
CA GLN A 152 20.75 -15.40 14.93
C GLN A 152 19.36 -14.80 15.16
N PHE A 153 19.28 -13.65 15.85
CA PHE A 153 18.02 -12.96 16.09
C PHE A 153 17.34 -12.55 14.78
N LEU A 154 18.08 -11.87 13.89
CA LEU A 154 17.57 -11.44 12.59
C LEU A 154 17.25 -12.63 11.69
N GLY A 155 18.09 -13.68 11.69
CA GLY A 155 17.87 -14.90 10.92
C GLY A 155 16.60 -15.64 11.36
N ALA A 156 16.34 -15.74 12.67
CA ALA A 156 15.11 -16.34 13.18
C ALA A 156 13.87 -15.51 12.81
N LEU A 157 13.97 -14.19 12.89
CA LEU A 157 12.90 -13.27 12.53
C LEU A 157 12.57 -13.34 11.03
N GLU A 158 13.61 -13.39 10.18
CA GLU A 158 13.49 -13.58 8.73
C GLU A 158 12.88 -14.95 8.38
N ALA A 159 13.33 -16.03 9.04
CA ALA A 159 12.76 -17.36 8.83
C ALA A 159 11.27 -17.41 9.20
N ALA A 160 10.86 -16.75 10.29
CA ALA A 160 9.46 -16.63 10.68
C ALA A 160 8.66 -15.80 9.66
N ALA A 161 9.24 -14.71 9.14
CA ALA A 161 8.63 -13.88 8.10
C ALA A 161 8.39 -14.67 6.81
N GLN A 162 9.38 -15.44 6.37
CA GLN A 162 9.27 -16.31 5.21
C GLN A 162 8.22 -17.41 5.40
N ALA A 163 8.18 -18.04 6.58
CA ALA A 163 7.21 -19.10 6.90
C ALA A 163 5.76 -18.60 6.90
N THR A 164 5.54 -17.32 7.21
CA THR A 164 4.21 -16.68 7.26
C THR A 164 3.86 -15.91 5.99
N GLY A 165 4.81 -15.71 5.08
CA GLY A 165 4.61 -14.92 3.87
C GLY A 165 4.39 -13.43 4.13
N VAL A 166 4.76 -12.92 5.32
CA VAL A 166 4.62 -11.50 5.70
C VAL A 166 5.95 -10.94 6.17
N ARG A 167 6.12 -9.62 6.11
CA ARG A 167 7.27 -8.96 6.74
C ARG A 167 7.20 -9.09 8.25
N ALA A 168 8.32 -9.41 8.89
CA ALA A 168 8.48 -9.20 10.31
C ALA A 168 8.47 -7.71 10.64
N LEU A 169 7.95 -7.37 11.83
CA LEU A 169 7.80 -5.99 12.26
C LEU A 169 8.48 -5.77 13.62
N ILE A 170 9.38 -4.80 13.69
CA ILE A 170 9.96 -4.31 14.94
C ILE A 170 9.37 -2.91 15.20
N LEU A 171 8.64 -2.78 16.30
CA LEU A 171 8.04 -1.54 16.77
C LEU A 171 8.83 -1.04 17.98
N ILE A 172 9.30 0.21 17.92
CA ILE A 172 9.95 0.88 19.05
C ILE A 172 9.09 2.08 19.42
N ASP A 173 8.30 1.97 20.48
CA ASP A 173 7.48 3.08 20.97
C ASP A 173 8.34 4.09 21.75
N ALA A 174 7.97 5.37 21.77
CA ALA A 174 8.68 6.40 22.54
C ALA A 174 10.21 6.44 22.27
N LEU A 175 10.61 6.55 20.99
CA LEU A 175 12.01 6.66 20.52
C LEU A 175 12.69 8.02 20.87
N ASN A 176 12.05 8.83 21.72
CA ASN A 176 12.43 10.21 21.99
C ASN A 176 13.48 10.37 23.10
#